data_AF-A0A2E9AF04-F1
#
_entry.id   AF-A0A2E9AF04-F1
#
_cell.length_a   1.000
_cell.length_b   1.000
_cell.length_c   1.000
_cell.angle_alpha   90.00
_cell.angle_beta   90.00
_cell.angle_gamma   90.00
#
_symmetry.space_group_name_H-M   'P 1'
#
loop_
_entity.id
_entity.type
_entity.pdbx_description
1 polymer ?
#
loop_
_entity_poly.entity_id
_entity_poly.type
_entity_poly.pdbx_seq_one_letter_code
_entity_poly.pdbx_strand_id
1 'polypeptide(L)'
;MTRARELARLGNTNVITADSNFNVGIGTLTPNSKLDVIGDVEIAGVITATTFSGTATAASGLSGSASVNTTGIITAGSFYGDGQNLTGVAATDYVVANTLKVLGVSTFVGDVSIGGTLTYEDVTNV
;
A
#
# COMPACT_ATOMS: atom_id res chain seq x y z
N MET A 1 -11.97 -40.91 13.93
CA MET A 1 -13.03 -40.24 13.13
C MET A 1 -14.27 -39.83 13.93
N THR A 2 -14.48 -40.32 15.15
CA THR A 2 -15.73 -40.13 15.92
C THR A 2 -15.89 -38.73 16.54
N ARG A 3 -14.79 -38.11 16.99
CA ARG A 3 -14.86 -36.81 17.71
C ARG A 3 -15.27 -35.61 16.85
N ALA A 4 -14.86 -35.57 15.58
CA ALA A 4 -15.29 -34.49 14.67
C ALA A 4 -16.79 -34.57 14.33
N ARG A 5 -17.33 -35.78 14.20
CA ARG A 5 -18.75 -36.03 13.96
C ARG A 5 -19.63 -35.68 15.18
N GLU A 6 -19.08 -35.82 16.38
CA GLU A 6 -19.75 -35.48 17.63
C GLU A 6 -19.82 -33.96 17.87
N LEU A 7 -18.74 -33.22 17.55
CA LEU A 7 -18.71 -31.76 17.57
C LEU A 7 -19.69 -31.13 16.57
N ALA A 8 -19.78 -31.65 15.34
CA ALA A 8 -20.74 -31.17 14.33
C ALA A 8 -22.21 -31.34 14.77
N ARG A 9 -22.50 -32.28 15.69
CA ARG A 9 -23.84 -32.52 16.24
C ARG A 9 -24.14 -31.68 17.48
N LEU A 10 -23.11 -31.24 18.21
CA LEU A 10 -23.25 -30.42 19.43
C LEU A 10 -23.15 -28.91 19.14
N GLY A 11 -22.52 -28.51 18.03
CA GLY A 11 -22.44 -27.12 17.60
C GLY A 11 -23.79 -26.58 17.13
N ASN A 12 -24.06 -25.30 17.41
CA ASN A 12 -25.18 -24.61 16.80
C ASN A 12 -24.90 -24.46 15.30
N THR A 13 -25.69 -25.12 14.45
CA THR A 13 -25.52 -25.09 13.00
C THR A 13 -25.68 -23.68 12.43
N ASN A 14 -26.35 -22.75 13.12
CA ASN A 14 -26.40 -21.36 12.68
C ASN A 14 -25.09 -20.59 12.92
N VAL A 15 -24.17 -21.14 13.72
CA VAL A 15 -22.90 -20.50 14.08
C VAL A 15 -21.74 -21.14 13.33
N ILE A 16 -21.62 -22.46 13.32
CA ILE A 16 -20.55 -23.18 12.61
C ILE A 16 -21.17 -24.25 11.72
N THR A 17 -20.81 -24.24 10.43
CA THR A 17 -21.25 -25.23 9.45
C THR A 17 -20.10 -25.87 8.72
N ALA A 18 -20.34 -27.08 8.22
CA ALA A 18 -19.52 -27.70 7.19
C ALA A 18 -20.45 -28.30 6.12
N ASP A 19 -20.21 -27.96 4.86
CA ASP A 19 -21.03 -28.45 3.73
C ASP A 19 -20.50 -29.77 3.13
N SER A 20 -21.20 -30.31 2.13
CA SER A 20 -20.80 -31.54 1.43
C SER A 20 -19.50 -31.40 0.63
N ASN A 21 -19.03 -30.17 0.41
CA ASN A 21 -17.84 -29.85 -0.37
C ASN A 21 -16.64 -29.54 0.53
N PHE A 22 -16.75 -29.80 1.85
CA PHE A 22 -15.74 -29.51 2.86
C PHE A 22 -15.41 -28.02 3.01
N ASN A 23 -16.37 -27.15 2.77
CA ASN A 23 -16.26 -25.75 3.14
C ASN A 23 -16.75 -25.55 4.56
N VAL A 24 -16.09 -24.67 5.32
CA VAL A 24 -16.45 -24.33 6.69
C VAL A 24 -17.04 -22.92 6.73
N GLY A 25 -18.23 -22.78 7.29
CA GLY A 25 -18.88 -21.50 7.53
C GLY A 25 -18.85 -21.11 8.99
N ILE A 26 -18.58 -19.84 9.28
CA ILE A 26 -18.81 -19.22 10.59
C ILE A 26 -19.80 -18.06 10.39
N GLY A 27 -20.98 -18.17 11.00
CA GLY A 27 -22.09 -17.22 10.81
C GLY A 27 -22.80 -17.33 9.45
N THR A 28 -22.47 -18.34 8.64
CA THR A 28 -23.11 -18.65 7.35
C THR A 28 -23.43 -20.14 7.22
N LEU A 29 -24.58 -20.46 6.63
CA LEU A 29 -24.99 -21.83 6.29
C LEU A 29 -24.55 -22.26 4.88
N THR A 30 -24.17 -21.29 4.05
CA THR A 30 -23.82 -21.49 2.64
C THR A 30 -22.48 -20.79 2.36
N PRO A 31 -21.36 -21.41 2.74
CA PRO A 31 -20.02 -20.84 2.54
C PRO A 31 -19.72 -20.68 1.04
N ASN A 32 -19.17 -19.52 0.64
CA ASN A 32 -18.75 -19.27 -0.74
C ASN A 32 -17.28 -19.63 -1.02
N SER A 33 -16.53 -20.02 0.01
CA SER A 33 -15.11 -20.36 -0.05
C SER A 33 -14.80 -21.48 0.96
N LYS A 34 -13.56 -21.99 0.96
CA LYS A 34 -13.16 -23.07 1.88
C LYS A 34 -13.34 -22.73 3.35
N LEU A 35 -13.14 -21.47 3.70
CA LEU A 35 -13.44 -20.91 5.01
C LEU A 35 -14.12 -19.57 4.78
N ASP A 36 -15.41 -19.48 5.11
CA ASP A 36 -16.23 -18.28 4.98
C ASP A 36 -16.69 -17.83 6.36
N VAL A 37 -16.35 -16.60 6.73
CA VAL A 37 -16.66 -16.03 8.05
C VAL A 37 -17.39 -14.73 7.85
N ILE A 38 -18.63 -14.66 8.35
CA ILE A 38 -19.37 -13.40 8.44
C ILE A 38 -19.02 -12.75 9.78
N GLY A 39 -18.08 -11.79 9.74
CA GLY A 39 -17.63 -11.02 10.90
C GLY A 39 -16.12 -10.85 10.96
N ASP A 40 -15.63 -10.43 12.13
CA ASP A 40 -14.21 -10.23 12.38
C ASP A 40 -13.50 -11.57 12.68
N VAL A 41 -12.23 -11.65 12.29
CA VAL A 41 -11.38 -12.81 12.57
C VAL A 41 -10.12 -12.34 13.29
N GLU A 42 -9.93 -12.81 14.52
CA GLU A 42 -8.69 -12.58 15.28
C GLU A 42 -7.71 -13.73 15.05
N ILE A 43 -6.50 -13.40 14.59
CA ILE A 43 -5.43 -14.37 14.30
C ILE A 43 -4.17 -13.91 15.02
N ALA A 44 -3.70 -14.69 15.98
CA ALA A 44 -2.47 -14.42 16.71
C ALA A 44 -1.18 -14.72 15.91
N GLY A 45 -1.31 -15.36 14.75
CA GLY A 45 -0.21 -15.81 13.90
C GLY A 45 -0.08 -15.05 12.58
N VAL A 46 0.64 -15.65 11.62
CA VAL A 46 0.82 -15.10 10.27
C VAL A 46 -0.28 -15.60 9.33
N ILE A 47 -0.83 -14.69 8.54
CA ILE A 47 -1.71 -15.02 7.41
C ILE A 47 -0.85 -15.00 6.14
N THR A 48 -0.70 -16.16 5.50
CA THR A 48 -0.04 -16.25 4.18
C THR A 48 -1.13 -16.31 3.11
N ALA A 49 -1.32 -15.22 2.37
CA ALA A 49 -2.30 -15.12 1.29
C ALA A 49 -1.63 -14.64 0.00
N THR A 50 -2.08 -15.14 -1.15
CA THR A 50 -1.64 -14.66 -2.46
C THR A 50 -2.25 -13.30 -2.81
N THR A 51 -3.48 -13.06 -2.34
CA THR A 51 -4.21 -11.80 -2.51
C THR A 51 -4.90 -11.41 -1.20
N PHE A 52 -5.00 -10.11 -0.94
CA PHE A 52 -5.78 -9.54 0.14
C PHE A 52 -6.71 -8.47 -0.43
N SER A 53 -8.00 -8.53 -0.11
CA SER A 53 -9.01 -7.57 -0.56
C SER A 53 -9.57 -6.87 0.66
N GLY A 54 -9.26 -5.59 0.84
CA GLY A 54 -9.65 -4.80 2.02
C GLY A 54 -8.60 -3.79 2.44
N THR A 55 -8.71 -3.28 3.67
CA THR A 55 -7.77 -2.32 4.26
C THR A 55 -6.83 -3.00 5.24
N ALA A 56 -5.53 -2.76 5.12
CA ALA A 56 -4.53 -3.22 6.08
C ALA A 56 -3.95 -2.02 6.85
N THR A 57 -4.47 -1.75 8.05
CA THR A 57 -4.12 -0.55 8.85
C THR A 57 -2.69 -0.57 9.40
N ALA A 58 -2.10 -1.75 9.62
CA ALA A 58 -0.76 -1.93 10.16
C ALA A 58 0.08 -2.89 9.30
N ALA A 59 0.15 -2.63 7.99
CA ALA A 59 1.05 -3.35 7.09
C ALA A 59 2.52 -2.93 7.36
N SER A 60 3.07 -3.33 8.50
CA SER A 60 4.51 -3.20 8.77
C SER A 60 5.26 -4.14 7.83
N GLY A 61 6.06 -3.60 6.92
CA GLY A 61 6.84 -4.41 5.99
C GLY A 61 6.12 -4.76 4.69
N LEU A 62 5.54 -3.75 4.01
CA LEU A 62 5.51 -3.75 2.54
C LEU A 62 6.96 -3.71 2.01
N SER A 63 7.72 -4.77 2.31
CA SER A 63 9.16 -4.89 2.11
C SER A 63 9.49 -5.91 1.02
N GLY A 64 8.48 -6.40 0.30
CA GLY A 64 8.72 -7.18 -0.90
C GLY A 64 9.43 -6.30 -1.92
N SER A 65 10.36 -6.86 -2.69
CA SER A 65 10.99 -6.20 -3.86
C SER A 65 9.99 -5.82 -4.98
N ALA A 66 8.69 -5.76 -4.68
CA ALA A 66 7.62 -5.44 -5.60
C ALA A 66 7.15 -3.99 -5.39
N SER A 67 6.78 -3.33 -6.48
CA SER A 67 6.27 -1.96 -6.46
C SER A 67 4.95 -1.83 -5.68
N VAL A 68 4.75 -0.69 -5.01
CA VAL A 68 3.43 -0.29 -4.52
C VAL A 68 2.64 0.28 -5.70
N ASN A 69 1.67 -0.49 -6.21
CA ASN A 69 0.76 -0.03 -7.27
C ASN A 69 -0.54 0.50 -6.65
N THR A 70 -0.77 1.81 -6.75
CA THR A 70 -1.95 2.48 -6.20
C THR A 70 -2.52 3.46 -7.21
N THR A 71 -3.84 3.61 -7.20
CA THR A 71 -4.57 4.66 -7.94
C THR A 71 -4.82 5.91 -7.09
N GLY A 72 -4.53 5.85 -5.80
CA GLY A 72 -4.79 6.92 -4.83
C GLY A 72 -3.52 7.59 -4.29
N ILE A 73 -3.71 8.45 -3.30
CA ILE A 73 -2.63 9.19 -2.63
C ILE A 73 -1.80 8.25 -1.75
N ILE A 74 -0.47 8.39 -1.82
CA ILE A 74 0.46 7.80 -0.84
C ILE A 74 0.88 8.91 0.13
N THR A 75 0.53 8.75 1.41
CA THR A 75 1.06 9.61 2.48
C THR A 75 2.23 8.89 3.14
N ALA A 76 3.42 9.48 3.10
CA ALA A 76 4.63 8.92 3.69
C ALA A 76 5.40 10.01 4.44
N GLY A 77 6.08 9.64 5.53
CA GLY A 77 6.98 10.55 6.22
C GLY A 77 8.22 10.91 5.39
N SER A 78 8.68 9.96 4.57
CA SER A 78 9.80 10.11 3.65
C SER A 78 9.61 9.20 2.44
N PHE A 79 10.10 9.63 1.28
CA PHE A 79 10.30 8.77 0.11
C PHE A 79 11.81 8.55 -0.07
N TYR A 80 12.26 7.29 -0.05
CA TYR A 80 13.65 6.91 -0.29
C TYR A 80 13.77 6.21 -1.65
N GLY A 81 14.76 6.60 -2.46
CA GLY A 81 14.96 6.09 -3.81
C GLY A 81 15.66 7.11 -4.70
N ASP A 82 15.88 6.76 -5.97
CA ASP A 82 16.51 7.65 -6.96
C ASP A 82 15.54 8.68 -7.56
N GLY A 83 14.23 8.52 -7.36
CA GLY A 83 13.22 9.51 -7.72
C GLY A 83 13.02 9.72 -9.23
N GLN A 84 13.78 9.04 -10.09
CA GLN A 84 13.89 9.38 -11.52
C GLN A 84 12.56 9.29 -12.28
N ASN A 85 11.64 8.44 -11.81
CA ASN A 85 10.33 8.24 -12.41
C ASN A 85 9.19 8.94 -11.66
N LEU A 86 9.50 9.71 -10.61
CA LEU A 86 8.50 10.49 -9.89
C LEU A 86 8.27 11.80 -10.65
N THR A 87 7.09 11.93 -11.25
CA THR A 87 6.63 13.18 -11.87
C THR A 87 5.79 13.98 -10.89
N GLY A 88 5.70 15.30 -11.07
CA GLY A 88 4.83 16.16 -10.24
C GLY A 88 5.29 16.40 -8.80
N VAL A 89 6.44 15.85 -8.37
CA VAL A 89 7.00 16.06 -7.02
C VAL A 89 7.41 17.51 -6.72
N ALA A 90 7.66 18.30 -7.78
CA ALA A 90 7.98 19.72 -7.70
C ALA A 90 6.81 20.63 -8.08
N ALA A 91 5.57 20.09 -8.14
CA ALA A 91 4.36 20.91 -8.26
C ALA A 91 3.94 21.46 -6.87
N THR A 92 4.91 21.97 -6.12
CA THR A 92 4.77 22.52 -4.77
C THR A 92 5.16 24.00 -4.79
N ASP A 93 4.82 24.76 -3.75
CA ASP A 93 5.22 26.17 -3.66
C ASP A 93 6.75 26.34 -3.58
N TYR A 94 7.45 25.40 -2.93
CA TYR A 94 8.91 25.40 -2.77
C TYR A 94 9.52 24.01 -2.95
N VAL A 95 10.71 23.95 -3.55
CA VAL A 95 11.58 22.76 -3.61
C VAL A 95 12.80 23.01 -2.75
N VAL A 96 12.99 22.21 -1.71
CA VAL A 96 14.17 22.27 -0.84
C VAL A 96 15.08 21.09 -1.17
N ALA A 97 16.19 21.37 -1.84
CA ALA A 97 17.16 20.35 -2.25
C ALA A 97 18.60 20.85 -2.02
N ASN A 98 19.52 19.96 -1.67
CA ASN A 98 20.95 20.29 -1.61
C ASN A 98 21.49 20.74 -2.98
N THR A 99 21.03 20.07 -4.03
CA THR A 99 21.32 20.41 -5.42
C THR A 99 20.05 20.25 -6.24
N LEU A 100 19.83 21.19 -7.17
CA LEU A 100 18.79 21.08 -8.18
C LEU A 100 19.46 21.07 -9.55
N LYS A 101 19.24 20.00 -10.32
CA LYS A 101 19.68 19.89 -11.70
C LYS A 101 18.47 19.98 -12.61
N VAL A 102 18.43 21.00 -13.46
CA VAL A 102 17.36 21.18 -14.46
C VAL A 102 17.97 20.90 -15.83
N LEU A 103 17.41 19.92 -16.55
CA LEU A 103 17.91 19.54 -17.88
C LEU A 103 17.41 20.47 -19.01
N GLY A 104 16.36 21.25 -18.72
CA GLY A 104 15.76 22.19 -19.67
C GLY A 104 15.80 23.64 -19.17
N VAL A 105 14.98 24.49 -19.80
CA VAL A 105 14.86 25.89 -19.42
C VAL A 105 14.13 26.01 -18.08
N SER A 106 14.70 26.81 -17.18
CA SER A 106 14.01 27.27 -15.97
C SER A 106 13.39 28.64 -16.23
N THR A 107 12.11 28.81 -15.93
CA THR A 107 11.42 30.10 -16.01
C THR A 107 11.09 30.58 -14.61
N PHE A 108 11.59 31.75 -14.22
CA PHE A 108 11.28 32.40 -12.95
C PHE A 108 10.34 33.58 -13.21
N VAL A 109 9.23 33.65 -12.46
CA VAL A 109 8.21 34.71 -12.63
C VAL A 109 8.54 35.96 -11.81
N GLY A 110 9.51 35.88 -10.90
CA GLY A 110 9.98 36.97 -10.07
C GLY A 110 11.50 36.95 -9.89
N ASP A 111 11.98 37.75 -8.94
CA ASP A 111 13.40 37.93 -8.68
C ASP A 111 14.10 36.62 -8.30
N VAL A 112 15.33 36.47 -8.78
CA VAL A 112 16.19 35.32 -8.50
C VAL A 112 17.37 35.79 -7.65
N SER A 113 17.51 35.24 -6.45
CA SER A 113 18.65 35.48 -5.56
C SER A 113 19.61 34.31 -5.60
N ILE A 114 20.88 34.57 -5.91
CA ILE A 114 21.92 33.53 -6.04
C ILE A 114 23.03 33.85 -5.04
N GLY A 115 23.16 33.01 -4.00
CA GLY A 115 24.18 33.17 -2.96
C GLY A 115 25.57 32.63 -3.33
N GLY A 116 25.82 32.35 -4.61
CA GLY A 116 27.03 31.69 -5.09
C GLY A 116 27.43 32.12 -6.51
N THR A 117 28.30 31.33 -7.15
CA THR A 117 28.85 31.65 -8.47
C THR A 117 27.91 31.23 -9.60
N LEU A 118 27.69 32.12 -10.55
CA LEU A 118 27.10 31.79 -11.86
C LEU A 118 28.25 31.57 -12.87
N THR A 119 28.31 30.40 -13.50
CA THR A 119 29.35 30.07 -14.49
C THR A 119 28.90 30.44 -15.90
N TYR A 120 29.85 30.93 -16.71
CA TYR A 120 29.60 31.94 -17.74
C TYR A 120 29.46 31.41 -19.18
N GLU A 121 28.77 30.29 -19.43
CA GLU A 121 28.56 29.83 -20.83
C GLU A 121 27.24 30.34 -21.44
N ASP A 122 26.18 30.53 -20.65
CA ASP A 122 24.86 30.99 -21.13
C ASP A 122 24.49 32.43 -20.71
N VAL A 123 25.41 33.16 -20.05
CA VAL A 123 25.17 34.53 -19.53
C VAL A 123 25.28 35.57 -20.64
N THR A 124 24.45 35.45 -21.67
CA THR A 124 24.29 36.49 -22.71
C THR A 124 23.14 37.46 -22.39
N ASN A 125 22.25 37.13 -21.45
CA ASN A 125 21.06 37.92 -21.13
C ASN A 125 20.68 37.92 -19.63
N VAL A 126 21.65 37.80 -18.71
CA VAL A 126 21.40 38.08 -17.28
C VAL A 126 21.40 39.58 -17.04
#